data_AF-A0A1A6G117-F1
#
_entry.id   AF-A0A1A6G117-F1
#
_cell.length_a   1.000
_cell.length_b   1.000
_cell.length_c   1.000
_cell.angle_alpha   90.00
_cell.angle_beta   90.00
_cell.angle_gamma   90.00
#
_symmetry.space_group_name_H-M   'P 1'
#
loop_
_entity.id
_entity.type
_entity.pdbx_description
1 polymer ?
#
loop_
_entity_poly.entity_id
_entity_poly.type
_entity_poly.pdbx_seq_one_letter_code
_entity_poly.pdbx_strand_id
1 'polypeptide(L)'
;QSTRGFPHVRWAPTLTSARSSHLRPRPRAARSAGTSISKPRSRGCAPDAAHRALAVPKSSKSKMTTLKDQLIVNLLKEEQAPQNKITVVGVGAVGMACAISILMKDLADELALVDVMEDKLKGEMMDLQHGSLFLRTPKIVSGKDYSVTANSKLVIITAGARQQEGESRLNLVQRNVNIFKFIIPNVVKYSPNCKLLIVSNPELGTDADKEQWKEVHKQVVDSAYEVIKLKGYTSWAIGLSVADLAESIMKNLRRVHPISTMIKGLYGIKDDVFLSVPCVLGQNGISDVVKVTLTSEEEARLKKSADTLWSIQKELQF
;
A
#
# COMPACT_ATOMS: atom_id res chain seq x y z
N GLN A 1 51.92 8.58 -22.34
CA GLN A 1 51.49 7.93 -23.60
C GLN A 1 50.06 7.43 -23.33
N SER A 2 49.01 8.23 -23.61
CA SER A 2 48.20 8.22 -24.85
C SER A 2 47.71 6.80 -25.18
N THR A 3 46.42 6.44 -25.27
CA THR A 3 45.33 7.05 -26.05
C THR A 3 43.97 6.34 -25.77
N ARG A 4 42.91 7.15 -25.60
CA ARG A 4 41.59 7.15 -26.30
C ARG A 4 40.89 5.83 -26.71
N GLY A 5 39.57 5.78 -26.47
CA GLY A 5 38.62 5.07 -27.33
C GLY A 5 37.24 4.75 -26.72
N PHE A 6 36.28 5.68 -26.83
CA PHE A 6 34.84 5.36 -26.81
C PHE A 6 34.38 5.03 -28.24
N PRO A 7 33.27 4.28 -28.41
CA PRO A 7 32.17 4.89 -29.14
C PRO A 7 30.75 4.61 -28.61
N HIS A 8 29.88 5.55 -28.99
CA HIS A 8 28.43 5.62 -28.86
C HIS A 8 27.65 4.40 -29.42
N VAL A 9 26.50 4.10 -28.81
CA VAL A 9 25.38 3.41 -29.47
C VAL A 9 24.11 4.26 -29.37
N ARG A 10 23.57 4.64 -30.54
CA ARG A 10 22.28 5.30 -30.74
C ARG A 10 21.14 4.27 -30.63
N TRP A 11 20.02 4.66 -30.03
CA TRP A 11 18.74 3.99 -30.18
C TRP A 11 17.77 4.89 -30.96
N ALA A 12 17.19 4.35 -32.03
CA ALA A 12 16.00 4.87 -32.70
C ALA A 12 15.11 3.68 -33.09
N PRO A 13 13.77 3.85 -33.20
CA PRO A 13 12.80 2.79 -32.99
C PRO A 13 12.34 2.13 -34.29
N THR A 14 12.00 0.84 -34.23
CA THR A 14 11.27 0.13 -35.28
C THR A 14 9.91 -0.34 -34.77
N LEU A 15 8.88 0.32 -35.28
CA LEU A 15 7.51 -0.15 -35.39
C LEU A 15 7.45 -1.33 -36.37
N THR A 16 6.81 -2.42 -35.98
CA THR A 16 6.19 -3.35 -36.95
C THR A 16 4.89 -3.91 -36.39
N SER A 17 3.84 -3.68 -37.16
CA SER A 17 2.47 -4.16 -37.04
C SER A 17 2.34 -5.67 -37.30
N ALA A 18 1.41 -6.33 -36.62
CA ALA A 18 0.69 -7.47 -37.20
C ALA A 18 -0.74 -7.58 -36.63
N ARG A 19 -1.67 -7.71 -37.58
CA ARG A 19 -3.15 -7.80 -37.51
C ARG A 19 -3.62 -9.09 -36.82
N SER A 20 -4.61 -9.08 -35.93
CA SER A 20 -6.09 -9.14 -36.13
C SER A 20 -6.65 -10.35 -36.89
N SER A 21 -7.50 -11.15 -36.24
CA SER A 21 -8.64 -11.81 -36.87
C SER A 21 -9.78 -12.07 -35.86
N HIS A 22 -10.88 -11.37 -36.03
CA HIS A 22 -12.20 -11.70 -35.47
C HIS A 22 -13.13 -12.00 -36.64
N LEU A 23 -13.75 -13.18 -36.60
CA LEU A 23 -14.72 -13.68 -37.56
C LEU A 23 -16.13 -13.21 -37.18
N ARG A 24 -16.84 -12.57 -38.11
CA ARG A 24 -18.31 -12.59 -38.19
C ARG A 24 -18.74 -12.61 -39.67
N PRO A 25 -19.78 -13.37 -40.04
CA PRO A 25 -20.26 -13.45 -41.42
C PRO A 25 -21.36 -12.41 -41.74
N ARG A 26 -21.40 -12.00 -43.01
CA ARG A 26 -22.51 -11.26 -43.66
C ARG A 26 -23.67 -12.19 -44.00
N PRO A 27 -24.85 -11.62 -44.34
CA PRO A 27 -25.44 -12.03 -45.61
C PRO A 27 -25.93 -10.89 -46.52
N ARG A 28 -25.69 -11.14 -47.81
CA ARG A 28 -26.43 -10.89 -49.06
C ARG A 28 -27.16 -9.56 -49.35
N ALA A 29 -26.82 -9.06 -50.54
CA ALA A 29 -27.49 -8.04 -51.32
C ALA A 29 -28.77 -8.54 -52.02
N ALA A 30 -29.71 -7.62 -52.25
CA ALA A 30 -30.75 -7.72 -53.26
C ALA A 30 -30.74 -6.45 -54.13
N ARG A 31 -30.86 -6.66 -55.45
CA ARG A 31 -30.94 -5.65 -56.52
C ARG A 31 -32.39 -5.22 -56.76
N SER A 32 -32.61 -3.97 -57.19
CA SER A 32 -33.62 -3.58 -58.20
C SER A 32 -33.27 -2.18 -58.75
N ALA A 33 -33.06 -2.09 -60.07
CA ALA A 33 -33.87 -1.33 -61.05
C ALA A 33 -34.00 0.18 -60.73
N GLY A 34 -33.53 1.15 -61.52
CA GLY A 34 -33.45 1.24 -62.98
C GLY A 34 -34.59 2.14 -63.46
N THR A 35 -34.32 3.44 -63.68
CA THR A 35 -35.08 4.30 -64.59
C THR A 35 -34.36 5.63 -64.83
N SER A 36 -33.92 5.80 -66.08
CA SER A 36 -33.46 7.05 -66.69
C SER A 36 -34.67 7.87 -67.13
N ILE A 37 -34.65 9.20 -66.99
CA ILE A 37 -35.34 10.16 -67.88
C ILE A 37 -34.59 11.51 -67.85
N SER A 38 -34.70 12.19 -68.97
CA SER A 38 -33.88 13.20 -69.63
C SER A 38 -33.85 14.62 -69.05
N LYS A 39 -32.75 15.32 -69.35
CA LYS A 39 -32.64 16.80 -69.32
C LYS A 39 -33.24 17.41 -70.60
N PRO A 40 -33.76 18.64 -70.52
CA PRO A 40 -33.62 19.62 -71.61
C PRO A 40 -32.80 20.86 -71.19
N ARG A 41 -32.15 21.45 -72.19
CA ARG A 41 -31.26 22.61 -72.12
C ARG A 41 -32.01 23.95 -72.24
N SER A 42 -31.50 24.93 -71.48
CA SER A 42 -31.29 26.36 -71.79
C SER A 42 -32.42 27.25 -72.33
N ARG A 43 -32.72 28.32 -71.59
CA ARG A 43 -32.74 29.71 -72.10
C ARG A 43 -32.20 30.66 -71.04
N GLY A 44 -31.34 31.59 -71.45
CA GLY A 44 -30.70 32.56 -70.57
C GLY A 44 -31.52 33.82 -70.35
N CYS A 45 -31.27 34.47 -69.22
CA CYS A 45 -31.35 35.91 -69.01
C CYS A 45 -30.18 36.29 -68.08
N ALA A 46 -29.50 37.38 -68.40
CA ALA A 46 -28.31 37.90 -67.73
C ALA A 46 -28.70 38.82 -66.53
N PRO A 47 -27.76 39.38 -65.77
CA PRO A 47 -27.74 39.27 -64.30
C PRO A 47 -28.13 40.56 -63.59
N ASP A 48 -28.77 40.48 -62.42
CA ASP A 48 -28.74 41.57 -61.44
C ASP A 48 -29.24 41.08 -60.06
N ALA A 49 -28.29 40.83 -59.16
CA ALA A 49 -28.48 40.95 -57.71
C ALA A 49 -27.14 40.71 -57.03
N ALA A 50 -26.52 41.78 -56.52
CA ALA A 50 -25.37 41.72 -55.65
C ALA A 50 -25.76 40.99 -54.34
N HIS A 51 -25.47 39.68 -54.27
CA HIS A 51 -25.47 38.96 -53.01
C HIS A 51 -24.29 39.44 -52.16
N ARG A 52 -24.57 40.35 -51.23
CA ARG A 52 -23.72 40.61 -50.05
C ARG A 52 -23.50 39.27 -49.35
N ALA A 53 -22.31 38.70 -49.47
CA ALA A 53 -21.86 37.60 -48.63
C ALA A 53 -21.87 38.09 -47.18
N LEU A 54 -22.86 37.66 -46.41
CA LEU A 54 -22.84 37.79 -44.95
C LEU A 54 -21.62 37.00 -44.46
N ALA A 55 -20.61 37.72 -43.96
CA ALA A 55 -19.48 37.13 -43.30
C ALA A 55 -19.99 36.32 -42.10
N VAL A 56 -19.85 34.99 -42.17
CA VAL A 56 -20.04 34.11 -41.01
C VAL A 56 -19.03 34.58 -39.94
N PRO A 57 -19.47 34.92 -38.72
CA PRO A 57 -18.54 35.31 -37.68
C PRO A 57 -17.56 34.15 -37.48
N LYS A 58 -16.26 34.42 -37.56
CA LYS A 58 -15.24 33.45 -37.16
C LYS A 58 -15.56 33.05 -35.72
N SER A 59 -16.07 31.84 -35.55
CA SER A 59 -16.29 31.18 -34.27
C SER A 59 -15.06 31.40 -33.40
N SER A 60 -15.18 32.30 -32.41
CA SER A 60 -14.25 32.33 -31.30
C SER A 60 -14.27 30.93 -30.71
N LYS A 61 -13.11 30.28 -30.58
CA LYS A 61 -13.00 29.02 -29.85
C LYS A 61 -13.54 29.26 -28.43
N SER A 62 -14.83 29.00 -28.23
CA SER A 62 -15.46 28.98 -26.93
C SER A 62 -14.74 27.87 -26.18
N LYS A 63 -13.93 28.22 -25.17
CA LYS A 63 -13.48 27.23 -24.20
C LYS A 63 -14.75 26.67 -23.59
N MET A 64 -15.13 25.45 -23.96
CA MET A 64 -16.23 24.76 -23.30
C MET A 64 -15.84 24.62 -21.82
N THR A 65 -16.46 25.44 -20.99
CA THR A 65 -16.38 25.34 -19.53
C THR A 65 -17.04 24.02 -19.13
N THR A 66 -16.36 23.20 -18.34
CA THR A 66 -16.98 22.00 -17.80
C THR A 66 -18.02 22.38 -16.74
N LEU A 67 -18.96 21.48 -16.40
CA LEU A 67 -19.90 21.70 -15.29
C LEU A 67 -19.16 22.00 -13.96
N LYS A 68 -17.99 21.37 -13.75
CA LYS A 68 -17.13 21.64 -12.60
C LYS A 68 -16.66 23.10 -12.57
N ASP A 69 -16.23 23.65 -13.70
CA ASP A 69 -15.75 25.03 -13.79
C ASP A 69 -16.88 26.06 -13.65
N GLN A 70 -18.11 25.67 -14.01
CA GLN A 70 -19.30 26.50 -13.82
C GLN A 70 -19.75 26.55 -12.36
N LEU A 71 -19.64 25.42 -11.64
CA LEU A 71 -20.08 25.31 -10.25
C LEU A 71 -19.01 25.77 -9.24
N ILE A 72 -17.73 25.54 -9.53
CA ILE A 72 -16.62 25.71 -8.59
C ILE A 72 -15.58 26.67 -9.16
N VAL A 73 -15.38 27.80 -8.48
CA VAL A 73 -14.26 28.71 -8.77
C VAL A 73 -13.02 28.20 -8.06
N ASN A 74 -12.03 27.73 -8.83
CA ASN A 74 -10.74 27.32 -8.27
C ASN A 74 -9.89 28.56 -7.93
N LEU A 75 -9.66 28.78 -6.64
CA LEU A 75 -8.87 29.91 -6.14
C LEU A 75 -7.35 29.66 -6.24
N LEU A 76 -6.89 28.41 -6.11
CA LEU A 76 -5.48 28.03 -6.10
C LEU A 76 -5.27 26.64 -6.75
N LYS A 77 -4.34 26.55 -7.71
CA LYS A 77 -3.96 25.29 -8.38
C LYS A 77 -2.73 24.65 -7.74
N GLU A 78 -2.77 24.39 -6.44
CA GLU A 78 -1.67 23.70 -5.77
C GLU A 78 -2.08 22.26 -5.45
N GLU A 79 -1.30 21.30 -5.94
CA GLU A 79 -1.37 19.92 -5.45
C GLU A 79 -0.76 19.89 -4.04
N GLN A 80 -1.63 19.85 -3.04
CA GLN A 80 -1.19 19.76 -1.65
C GLN A 80 -0.65 18.35 -1.38
N ALA A 81 0.58 18.30 -0.86
CA ALA A 81 1.13 17.08 -0.32
C ALA A 81 0.31 16.64 0.91
N PRO A 82 0.05 15.33 1.07
CA PRO A 82 -0.69 14.84 2.22
C PRO A 82 0.11 15.09 3.50
N GLN A 83 -0.57 15.49 4.56
CA GLN A 83 0.03 15.85 5.83
C GLN A 83 0.15 14.64 6.75
N ASN A 84 -0.84 13.76 6.79
CA ASN A 84 -0.91 12.63 7.72
C ASN A 84 -1.09 11.30 6.98
N LYS A 85 -0.32 11.11 5.91
CA LYS A 85 -0.41 9.91 5.09
C LYS A 85 0.06 8.66 5.83
N ILE A 86 -0.73 7.60 5.71
CA ILE A 86 -0.39 6.25 6.19
C ILE A 86 -0.42 5.29 5.01
N THR A 87 0.58 4.39 4.92
CA THR A 87 0.59 3.29 3.96
C THR A 87 0.42 1.96 4.67
N VAL A 88 -0.38 1.05 4.10
CA VAL A 88 -0.44 -0.36 4.49
C VAL A 88 0.09 -1.22 3.35
N VAL A 89 1.14 -1.99 3.61
CA VAL A 89 1.72 -2.96 2.67
C VAL A 89 1.21 -4.35 3.00
N GLY A 90 0.53 -4.98 2.05
CA GLY A 90 -0.22 -6.22 2.18
C GLY A 90 -1.70 -5.95 2.44
N VAL A 91 -2.59 -6.36 1.53
CA VAL A 91 -4.07 -6.27 1.70
C VAL A 91 -4.67 -7.63 2.06
N GLY A 92 -3.96 -8.37 2.91
CA GLY A 92 -4.48 -9.57 3.56
C GLY A 92 -5.50 -9.23 4.65
N ALA A 93 -6.02 -10.25 5.34
CA ALA A 93 -6.97 -10.05 6.44
C ALA A 93 -6.44 -9.10 7.54
N VAL A 94 -5.14 -9.20 7.86
CA VAL A 94 -4.47 -8.30 8.83
C VAL A 94 -4.36 -6.88 8.26
N GLY A 95 -3.87 -6.74 7.03
CA GLY A 95 -3.75 -5.44 6.36
C GLY A 95 -5.05 -4.67 6.29
N MET A 96 -6.14 -5.33 5.88
CA MET A 96 -7.46 -4.69 5.82
C MET A 96 -8.05 -4.39 7.19
N ALA A 97 -7.84 -5.26 8.19
CA ALA A 97 -8.22 -4.96 9.58
C ALA A 97 -7.47 -3.74 10.14
N CYS A 98 -6.19 -3.57 9.80
CA CYS A 98 -5.42 -2.37 10.14
C CYS A 98 -5.99 -1.14 9.41
N ALA A 99 -6.20 -1.24 8.09
CA ALA A 99 -6.69 -0.15 7.25
C ALA A 99 -8.04 0.39 7.75
N ILE A 100 -9.03 -0.48 7.99
CA ILE A 100 -10.35 -0.04 8.46
C ILE A 100 -10.28 0.55 9.87
N SER A 101 -9.47 -0.03 10.77
CA SER A 101 -9.30 0.49 12.14
C SER A 101 -8.65 1.88 12.15
N ILE A 102 -7.73 2.14 11.23
CA ILE A 102 -7.08 3.44 11.03
C ILE A 102 -8.08 4.47 10.48
N LEU A 103 -8.87 4.08 9.48
CA LEU A 103 -9.91 4.93 8.87
C LEU A 103 -10.97 5.33 9.91
N MET A 104 -11.46 4.38 10.71
CA MET A 104 -12.48 4.64 11.73
C MET A 104 -11.97 5.48 12.92
N LYS A 105 -10.64 5.63 13.08
CA LYS A 105 -10.01 6.48 14.10
C LYS A 105 -9.56 7.84 13.55
N ASP A 106 -9.88 8.15 12.30
CA ASP A 106 -9.55 9.41 11.62
C ASP A 106 -8.04 9.77 11.71
N LEU A 107 -7.16 8.76 11.60
CA LEU A 107 -5.71 8.96 11.81
C LEU A 107 -4.97 9.48 10.57
N ALA A 108 -5.60 9.42 9.39
CA ALA A 108 -4.97 9.76 8.12
C ALA A 108 -5.85 10.65 7.24
N ASP A 109 -5.22 11.58 6.54
CA ASP A 109 -5.83 12.36 5.44
C ASP A 109 -5.66 11.66 4.08
N GLU A 110 -4.64 10.83 3.94
CA GLU A 110 -4.44 9.94 2.81
C GLU A 110 -4.06 8.53 3.27
N LEU A 111 -4.78 7.51 2.78
CA LEU A 111 -4.46 6.10 2.99
C LEU A 111 -3.96 5.49 1.67
N ALA A 112 -2.79 4.89 1.67
CA ALA A 112 -2.26 4.15 0.52
C ALA A 112 -2.18 2.64 0.81
N LEU A 113 -2.64 1.83 -0.14
CA LEU A 113 -2.57 0.37 -0.07
C LEU A 113 -1.60 -0.17 -1.14
N VAL A 114 -0.74 -1.10 -0.75
CA VAL A 114 0.19 -1.77 -1.68
C VAL A 114 0.08 -3.27 -1.53
N ASP A 115 -0.05 -3.97 -2.66
CA ASP A 115 0.01 -5.42 -2.72
C ASP A 115 0.48 -5.85 -4.12
N VAL A 116 0.93 -7.10 -4.24
CA VAL A 116 1.32 -7.71 -5.52
C VAL A 116 0.11 -8.23 -6.32
N MET A 117 -1.00 -8.51 -5.63
CA MET A 117 -2.26 -9.00 -6.22
C MET A 117 -3.15 -7.83 -6.66
N GLU A 118 -2.99 -7.38 -7.91
CA GLU A 118 -3.61 -6.15 -8.44
C GLU A 118 -5.15 -6.15 -8.38
N ASP A 119 -5.81 -7.23 -8.80
CA ASP A 119 -7.28 -7.30 -8.79
C ASP A 119 -7.84 -7.23 -7.38
N LYS A 120 -7.22 -7.96 -6.45
CA LYS A 120 -7.59 -7.91 -5.03
C LYS A 120 -7.36 -6.50 -4.49
N LEU A 121 -6.18 -5.92 -4.73
CA LEU A 121 -5.82 -4.58 -4.28
C LEU A 121 -6.79 -3.50 -4.76
N LYS A 122 -7.22 -3.59 -6.02
CA LYS A 122 -8.20 -2.67 -6.59
C LYS A 122 -9.59 -2.88 -5.97
N GLY A 123 -10.00 -4.13 -5.78
CA GLY A 123 -11.27 -4.46 -5.11
C GLY A 123 -11.35 -3.91 -3.69
N GLU A 124 -10.34 -4.18 -2.87
CA GLU A 124 -10.25 -3.70 -1.49
C GLU A 124 -10.24 -2.18 -1.40
N MET A 125 -9.51 -1.50 -2.31
CA MET A 125 -9.52 -0.03 -2.38
C MET A 125 -10.91 0.52 -2.73
N MET A 126 -11.57 -0.04 -3.74
CA MET A 126 -12.89 0.43 -4.18
C MET A 126 -13.94 0.26 -3.08
N ASP A 127 -13.88 -0.85 -2.33
CA ASP A 127 -14.80 -1.10 -1.22
C ASP A 127 -14.66 -0.02 -0.13
N LEU A 128 -13.43 0.34 0.23
CA LEU A 128 -13.19 1.45 1.17
C LEU A 128 -13.62 2.81 0.62
N GLN A 129 -13.42 3.07 -0.68
CA GLN A 129 -13.85 4.32 -1.33
C GLN A 129 -15.37 4.47 -1.38
N HIS A 130 -16.12 3.37 -1.57
CA HIS A 130 -17.58 3.42 -1.49
C HIS A 130 -18.06 3.79 -0.08
N GLY A 131 -17.27 3.47 0.95
CA GLY A 131 -17.48 3.88 2.33
C GLY A 131 -17.06 5.33 2.65
N SER A 132 -16.49 6.09 1.72
CA SER A 132 -15.92 7.42 2.00
C SER A 132 -16.90 8.42 2.61
N LEU A 133 -18.21 8.28 2.38
CA LEU A 133 -19.24 9.12 3.00
C LEU A 133 -19.23 9.03 4.54
N PHE A 134 -18.80 7.89 5.10
CA PHE A 134 -18.80 7.60 6.53
C PHE A 134 -17.44 7.82 7.18
N LEU A 135 -16.44 8.26 6.42
CA LEU A 135 -15.04 8.38 6.84
C LEU A 135 -14.57 9.82 6.72
N ARG A 136 -13.53 10.18 7.48
CA ARG A 136 -12.88 11.50 7.38
C ARG A 136 -11.55 11.48 6.64
N THR A 137 -11.23 10.38 5.98
CA THR A 137 -10.05 10.25 5.11
C THR A 137 -10.47 10.53 3.66
N PRO A 138 -10.19 11.73 3.11
CA PRO A 138 -10.68 12.15 1.80
C PRO A 138 -10.06 11.42 0.62
N LYS A 139 -8.89 10.77 0.81
CA LYS A 139 -8.15 10.14 -0.29
C LYS A 139 -7.67 8.75 0.11
N ILE A 140 -8.15 7.75 -0.63
CA ILE A 140 -7.72 6.35 -0.52
C ILE A 140 -7.19 5.94 -1.88
N VAL A 141 -5.93 5.52 -1.95
CA VAL A 141 -5.25 5.12 -3.19
C VAL A 141 -4.66 3.73 -3.04
N SER A 142 -4.49 3.03 -4.15
CA SER A 142 -3.77 1.77 -4.17
C SER A 142 -2.94 1.60 -5.42
N GLY A 143 -1.89 0.80 -5.32
CA GLY A 143 -1.04 0.47 -6.45
C GLY A 143 0.02 -0.55 -6.09
N LYS A 144 0.45 -1.31 -7.09
CA LYS A 144 1.60 -2.22 -6.96
C LYS A 144 2.92 -1.46 -6.96
N ASP A 145 2.98 -0.33 -7.67
CA ASP A 145 4.13 0.57 -7.63
C ASP A 145 4.14 1.37 -6.33
N TYR A 146 5.27 1.37 -5.65
CA TYR A 146 5.47 2.09 -4.39
C TYR A 146 5.48 3.60 -4.54
N SER A 147 5.44 4.15 -5.76
CA SER A 147 5.21 5.59 -5.98
C SER A 147 3.93 6.08 -5.29
N VAL A 148 2.90 5.23 -5.18
CA VAL A 148 1.66 5.56 -4.43
C VAL A 148 1.89 5.77 -2.94
N THR A 149 3.02 5.31 -2.38
CA THR A 149 3.36 5.42 -0.96
C THR A 149 4.10 6.71 -0.63
N ALA A 150 4.44 7.53 -1.63
CA ALA A 150 5.27 8.72 -1.44
C ALA A 150 4.75 9.64 -0.35
N ASN A 151 5.67 10.15 0.48
CA ASN A 151 5.42 11.07 1.60
C ASN A 151 4.57 10.48 2.74
N SER A 152 4.65 9.17 2.98
CA SER A 152 4.01 8.56 4.15
C SER A 152 4.71 8.95 5.45
N LYS A 153 3.94 9.31 6.49
CA LYS A 153 4.48 9.49 7.85
C LYS A 153 4.67 8.16 8.57
N LEU A 154 3.78 7.21 8.31
CA LEU A 154 3.80 5.86 8.88
C LEU A 154 3.56 4.84 7.76
N VAL A 155 4.38 3.79 7.72
CA VAL A 155 4.20 2.67 6.81
C VAL A 155 4.11 1.39 7.62
N ILE A 156 3.00 0.69 7.46
CA ILE A 156 2.65 -0.52 8.18
C ILE A 156 2.87 -1.70 7.26
N ILE A 157 3.75 -2.61 7.64
CA ILE A 157 4.09 -3.79 6.82
C ILE A 157 3.40 -5.01 7.41
N THR A 158 2.38 -5.48 6.71
CA THR A 158 1.63 -6.71 7.04
C THR A 158 1.87 -7.83 6.03
N ALA A 159 2.55 -7.51 4.93
CA ALA A 159 2.95 -8.47 3.91
C ALA A 159 3.93 -9.49 4.48
N GLY A 160 3.60 -10.76 4.30
CA GLY A 160 4.43 -11.87 4.74
C GLY A 160 3.85 -13.18 4.24
N ALA A 161 4.73 -14.17 4.07
CA ALA A 161 4.35 -15.55 3.91
C ALA A 161 3.70 -16.05 5.21
N ARG A 162 2.70 -16.91 5.06
CA ARG A 162 2.16 -17.73 6.15
C ARG A 162 2.96 -19.03 6.21
N GLN A 163 3.12 -19.56 7.42
CA GLN A 163 3.72 -20.89 7.62
C GLN A 163 2.87 -21.94 6.92
N GLN A 164 3.53 -22.80 6.15
CA GLN A 164 2.90 -23.99 5.57
C GLN A 164 2.98 -25.16 6.56
N GLU A 165 2.08 -26.12 6.41
CA GLU A 165 2.08 -27.33 7.25
C GLU A 165 3.42 -28.08 7.09
N GLY A 166 4.10 -28.34 8.21
CA GLY A 166 5.43 -28.96 8.22
C GLY A 166 6.62 -28.04 7.89
N GLU A 167 6.39 -26.75 7.58
CA GLU A 167 7.48 -25.79 7.31
C GLU A 167 8.23 -25.42 8.60
N SER A 168 9.57 -25.34 8.53
CA SER A 168 10.37 -24.88 9.67
C SER A 168 10.22 -23.37 9.90
N ARG A 169 10.34 -22.92 11.15
CA ARG A 169 10.33 -21.49 11.50
C ARG A 169 11.41 -20.71 10.75
N LEU A 170 12.59 -21.30 10.57
CA LEU A 170 13.70 -20.66 9.86
C LEU A 170 13.38 -20.44 8.38
N ASN A 171 12.74 -21.41 7.71
CA ASN A 171 12.34 -21.26 6.30
C ASN A 171 11.29 -20.16 6.12
N LEU A 172 10.30 -20.11 7.02
CA LEU A 172 9.31 -19.04 7.05
C LEU A 172 9.97 -17.66 7.20
N VAL A 173 10.89 -17.53 8.17
CA VAL A 173 11.61 -16.28 8.40
C VAL A 173 12.44 -15.90 7.18
N GLN A 174 13.16 -16.84 6.56
CA GLN A 174 13.97 -16.55 5.36
C GLN A 174 13.12 -16.11 4.16
N ARG A 175 11.93 -16.71 3.96
CA ARG A 175 10.97 -16.24 2.94
C ARG A 175 10.50 -14.83 3.23
N ASN A 176 10.19 -14.52 4.49
CA ASN A 176 9.83 -13.17 4.89
C ASN A 176 11.00 -12.20 4.73
N VAL A 177 12.24 -12.58 5.05
CA VAL A 177 13.44 -11.77 4.75
C VAL A 177 13.51 -11.44 3.26
N ASN A 178 13.32 -12.41 2.37
CA ASN A 178 13.35 -12.19 0.93
C ASN A 178 12.23 -11.23 0.46
N ILE A 179 11.04 -11.33 1.05
CA ILE A 179 9.95 -10.36 0.82
C ILE A 179 10.39 -8.96 1.27
N PHE A 180 10.98 -8.84 2.46
CA PHE A 180 11.43 -7.58 3.03
C PHE A 180 12.58 -6.94 2.23
N LYS A 181 13.48 -7.73 1.64
CA LYS A 181 14.53 -7.24 0.71
C LYS A 181 13.93 -6.49 -0.48
N PHE A 182 12.71 -6.84 -0.89
CA PHE A 182 12.00 -6.12 -1.94
C PHE A 182 11.21 -4.93 -1.39
N ILE A 183 10.47 -5.11 -0.29
CA ILE A 183 9.56 -4.09 0.25
C ILE A 183 10.34 -2.89 0.82
N ILE A 184 11.31 -3.13 1.71
CA ILE A 184 11.94 -2.07 2.51
C ILE A 184 12.65 -1.03 1.63
N PRO A 185 13.48 -1.40 0.64
CA PRO A 185 14.14 -0.40 -0.20
C PRO A 185 13.16 0.45 -1.00
N ASN A 186 12.06 -0.13 -1.48
CA ASN A 186 11.04 0.61 -2.20
C ASN A 186 10.27 1.58 -1.29
N VAL A 187 9.95 1.17 -0.06
CA VAL A 187 9.32 2.07 0.92
C VAL A 187 10.24 3.25 1.25
N VAL A 188 11.50 2.97 1.59
CA VAL A 188 12.48 4.00 1.97
C VAL A 188 12.76 4.97 0.81
N LYS A 189 12.75 4.48 -0.44
CA LYS A 189 12.91 5.32 -1.64
C LYS A 189 11.86 6.42 -1.73
N TYR A 190 10.59 6.11 -1.44
CA TYR A 190 9.49 7.06 -1.61
C TYR A 190 9.08 7.77 -0.31
N SER A 191 9.43 7.21 0.85
CA SER A 191 9.13 7.78 2.17
C SER A 191 10.33 7.65 3.13
N PRO A 192 11.45 8.35 2.88
CA PRO A 192 12.68 8.19 3.65
C PRO A 192 12.56 8.59 5.13
N ASN A 193 11.58 9.43 5.47
CA ASN A 193 11.35 9.93 6.84
C ASN A 193 10.20 9.21 7.58
N CYS A 194 9.66 8.13 6.99
CA CYS A 194 8.55 7.40 7.61
C CYS A 194 9.01 6.61 8.82
N LYS A 195 8.05 6.33 9.72
CA LYS A 195 8.20 5.27 10.72
C LYS A 195 7.74 3.96 10.09
N LEU A 196 8.51 2.90 10.27
CA LEU A 196 8.15 1.55 9.85
C LEU A 196 7.52 0.81 11.04
N LEU A 197 6.27 0.39 10.90
CA LEU A 197 5.59 -0.48 11.86
C LEU A 197 5.49 -1.88 11.27
N ILE A 198 6.30 -2.79 11.78
CA ILE A 198 6.38 -4.17 11.28
C ILE A 198 5.34 -5.03 12.00
N VAL A 199 4.39 -5.55 11.23
CA VAL A 199 3.37 -6.48 11.68
C VAL A 199 3.63 -7.80 10.97
N SER A 200 4.65 -8.50 11.45
CA SER A 200 4.98 -9.85 11.00
C SER A 200 4.92 -10.76 12.21
N ASN A 201 4.52 -12.00 12.01
CA ASN A 201 4.26 -12.94 13.09
C ASN A 201 5.49 -13.86 13.31
N PRO A 202 6.36 -13.60 14.30
CA PRO A 202 7.28 -14.59 14.83
C PRO A 202 6.64 -15.25 16.07
N GLU A 203 6.08 -16.45 15.93
CA GLU A 203 5.46 -17.17 17.05
C GLU A 203 6.47 -17.47 18.17
N LEU A 204 6.12 -17.18 19.44
CA LEU A 204 6.96 -17.30 20.65
C LEU A 204 6.21 -17.98 21.81
N GLY A 205 6.87 -18.87 22.57
CA GLY A 205 6.46 -19.32 23.93
C GLY A 205 6.91 -20.75 24.33
N THR A 206 7.55 -20.95 25.50
CA THR A 206 7.80 -22.30 26.08
C THR A 206 7.53 -22.37 27.60
N ASP A 207 7.25 -23.59 28.08
CA ASP A 207 6.71 -23.92 29.41
C ASP A 207 7.74 -24.35 30.47
N ALA A 208 7.46 -23.97 31.73
CA ALA A 208 8.05 -24.42 33.01
C ALA A 208 7.62 -23.46 34.15
N ASP A 209 6.52 -23.71 34.87
CA ASP A 209 6.12 -22.95 36.08
C ASP A 209 5.10 -23.74 36.93
N LYS A 210 5.17 -23.62 38.26
CA LYS A 210 4.46 -24.51 39.21
C LYS A 210 3.26 -23.85 39.93
N GLU A 211 2.96 -22.57 39.69
CA GLU A 211 1.94 -21.80 40.45
C GLU A 211 0.69 -21.37 39.63
N GLN A 212 0.45 -21.96 38.45
CA GLN A 212 -0.76 -21.81 37.61
C GLN A 212 -1.11 -20.40 37.05
N TRP A 213 -0.33 -19.34 37.30
CA TRP A 213 -0.45 -18.06 36.57
C TRP A 213 -0.03 -18.15 35.09
N LYS A 214 0.63 -19.24 34.70
CA LYS A 214 0.92 -19.56 33.31
C LYS A 214 -0.31 -19.83 32.46
N GLU A 215 -1.47 -20.16 33.01
CA GLU A 215 -2.63 -20.48 32.17
C GLU A 215 -3.11 -19.24 31.40
N VAL A 216 -3.02 -18.04 31.97
CA VAL A 216 -3.36 -16.79 31.25
C VAL A 216 -2.30 -16.50 30.17
N HIS A 217 -1.01 -16.65 30.48
CA HIS A 217 0.06 -16.49 29.49
C HIS A 217 -0.03 -17.55 28.37
N LYS A 218 -0.36 -18.79 28.74
CA LYS A 218 -0.58 -19.90 27.83
C LYS A 218 -1.82 -19.64 26.99
N GLN A 219 -2.93 -19.15 27.55
CA GLN A 219 -4.08 -18.70 26.78
C GLN A 219 -3.72 -17.54 25.84
N VAL A 220 -2.84 -16.61 26.22
CA VAL A 220 -2.36 -15.56 25.32
C VAL A 220 -1.59 -16.17 24.14
N VAL A 221 -0.68 -17.12 24.39
CA VAL A 221 0.07 -17.84 23.35
C VAL A 221 -0.87 -18.71 22.48
N ASP A 222 -1.75 -19.48 23.11
CA ASP A 222 -2.65 -20.45 22.50
C ASP A 222 -3.85 -19.78 21.80
N SER A 223 -4.22 -18.55 22.19
CA SER A 223 -5.35 -17.83 21.57
C SER A 223 -5.17 -17.63 20.07
N ALA A 224 -3.93 -17.39 19.62
CA ALA A 224 -3.63 -17.28 18.20
C ALA A 224 -3.89 -18.63 17.50
N TYR A 225 -3.39 -19.74 18.06
CA TYR A 225 -3.58 -21.07 17.51
C TYR A 225 -5.04 -21.51 17.52
N GLU A 226 -5.77 -21.24 18.61
CA GLU A 226 -7.19 -21.58 18.73
C GLU A 226 -8.04 -20.81 17.71
N VAL A 227 -7.83 -19.49 17.58
CA VAL A 227 -8.53 -18.68 16.57
C VAL A 227 -8.15 -19.11 15.16
N ILE A 228 -6.89 -19.43 14.90
CA ILE A 228 -6.46 -19.97 13.59
C ILE A 228 -7.14 -21.32 13.32
N LYS A 229 -7.24 -22.20 14.32
CA LYS A 229 -7.92 -23.49 14.18
C LYS A 229 -9.41 -23.33 13.87
N LEU A 230 -10.07 -22.34 14.49
CA LEU A 230 -11.51 -22.11 14.34
C LEU A 230 -11.88 -21.29 13.09
N LYS A 231 -11.10 -20.25 12.77
CA LYS A 231 -11.41 -19.24 11.72
C LYS A 231 -10.45 -19.31 10.53
N GLY A 232 -9.30 -19.96 10.67
CA GLY A 232 -8.24 -20.04 9.66
C GLY A 232 -7.22 -18.90 9.69
N TYR A 233 -7.46 -17.83 10.46
CA TYR A 233 -6.56 -16.67 10.61
C TYR A 233 -7.01 -15.72 11.73
N THR A 234 -6.07 -14.91 12.25
CA THR A 234 -6.36 -13.75 13.11
C THR A 234 -6.36 -12.46 12.28
N SER A 235 -7.15 -11.45 12.69
CA SER A 235 -7.22 -10.17 11.95
C SER A 235 -7.64 -8.98 12.83
N TRP A 236 -8.76 -9.07 13.53
CA TRP A 236 -9.38 -7.92 14.19
C TRP A 236 -8.57 -7.39 15.38
N ALA A 237 -8.18 -8.26 16.31
CA ALA A 237 -7.42 -7.85 17.49
C ALA A 237 -6.08 -7.21 17.12
N ILE A 238 -5.37 -7.77 16.14
CA ILE A 238 -4.12 -7.19 15.64
C ILE A 238 -4.36 -5.87 14.89
N GLY A 239 -5.45 -5.76 14.11
CA GLY A 239 -5.83 -4.50 13.45
C GLY A 239 -6.07 -3.36 14.44
N LEU A 240 -6.77 -3.64 15.54
CA LEU A 240 -7.00 -2.68 16.62
C LEU A 240 -5.71 -2.31 17.36
N SER A 241 -4.86 -3.30 17.67
CA SER A 241 -3.55 -3.08 18.30
C SER A 241 -2.65 -2.19 17.44
N VAL A 242 -2.56 -2.46 16.13
CA VAL A 242 -1.81 -1.66 15.18
C VAL A 242 -2.35 -0.23 15.08
N ALA A 243 -3.67 -0.06 15.10
CA ALA A 243 -4.27 1.27 15.08
C ALA A 243 -4.04 2.05 16.39
N ASP A 244 -3.91 1.39 17.53
CA ASP A 244 -3.54 2.00 18.82
C ASP A 244 -2.08 2.49 18.83
N LEU A 245 -1.17 1.69 18.26
CA LEU A 245 0.21 2.11 18.03
C LEU A 245 0.29 3.29 17.05
N ALA A 246 -0.43 3.19 15.91
CA ALA A 246 -0.50 4.24 14.91
C ALA A 246 -1.04 5.54 15.51
N GLU A 247 -2.06 5.49 16.37
CA GLU A 247 -2.58 6.67 17.05
C GLU A 247 -1.51 7.35 17.92
N SER A 248 -0.72 6.57 18.67
CA SER A 248 0.35 7.11 19.50
C SER A 248 1.44 7.80 18.67
N ILE A 249 1.78 7.23 17.51
CA ILE A 249 2.74 7.79 16.57
C ILE A 249 2.18 9.07 15.93
N MET A 250 1.01 8.97 15.30
CA MET A 250 0.43 10.03 14.46
C MET A 250 -0.02 11.24 15.28
N LYS A 251 -0.48 11.03 16.53
CA LYS A 251 -0.86 12.11 17.44
C LYS A 251 0.23 12.49 18.45
N ASN A 252 1.43 11.92 18.32
CA ASN A 252 2.56 12.17 19.22
C ASN A 252 2.24 12.02 20.72
N LEU A 253 1.49 10.97 21.10
CA LEU A 253 0.93 10.86 22.44
C LEU A 253 1.95 10.50 23.53
N ARG A 254 3.13 9.98 23.15
CA ARG A 254 4.17 9.51 24.09
C ARG A 254 3.62 8.47 25.08
N ARG A 255 2.71 7.60 24.62
CA ARG A 255 2.20 6.47 25.42
C ARG A 255 3.22 5.34 25.45
N VAL A 256 3.18 4.56 26.53
CA VAL A 256 4.05 3.39 26.71
C VAL A 256 3.37 2.15 26.13
N HIS A 257 4.07 1.45 25.23
CA HIS A 257 3.59 0.22 24.60
C HIS A 257 4.66 -0.88 24.65
N PRO A 258 4.30 -2.15 24.88
CA PRO A 258 5.23 -3.27 24.75
C PRO A 258 5.46 -3.60 23.27
N ILE A 259 6.45 -2.96 22.66
CA ILE A 259 6.77 -3.11 21.23
C ILE A 259 8.21 -3.55 21.03
N SER A 260 8.45 -4.25 19.91
CA SER A 260 9.77 -4.78 19.58
C SER A 260 10.77 -3.66 19.27
N THR A 261 11.88 -3.63 20.00
CA THR A 261 12.99 -2.69 19.80
C THR A 261 14.32 -3.37 20.09
N MET A 262 15.44 -2.74 19.69
CA MET A 262 16.78 -3.24 20.01
C MET A 262 17.01 -3.14 21.52
N ILE A 263 17.35 -4.28 22.13
CA ILE A 263 17.56 -4.38 23.59
C ILE A 263 19.02 -4.56 23.99
N LYS A 264 19.96 -4.44 23.04
CA LYS A 264 21.39 -4.51 23.31
C LYS A 264 21.81 -3.53 24.41
N GLY A 265 22.56 -4.02 25.38
CA GLY A 265 22.98 -3.28 26.56
C GLY A 265 21.97 -3.28 27.71
N LEU A 266 20.76 -3.83 27.53
CA LEU A 266 19.80 -4.07 28.61
C LEU A 266 19.90 -5.51 29.10
N TYR A 267 19.70 -5.71 30.42
CA TYR A 267 19.63 -7.04 31.04
C TYR A 267 20.83 -7.95 30.67
N GLY A 268 22.02 -7.39 30.47
CA GLY A 268 23.23 -8.13 30.11
C GLY A 268 23.28 -8.69 28.67
N ILE A 269 22.32 -8.34 27.81
CA ILE A 269 22.25 -8.82 26.43
C ILE A 269 23.19 -7.99 25.55
N LYS A 270 24.06 -8.66 24.78
CA LYS A 270 25.12 -8.03 23.98
C LYS A 270 24.85 -8.06 22.48
N ASP A 271 24.01 -8.97 22.05
CA ASP A 271 23.68 -9.21 20.65
C ASP A 271 22.64 -8.20 20.14
N ASP A 272 22.63 -7.97 18.83
CA ASP A 272 21.70 -7.04 18.16
C ASP A 272 20.31 -7.69 17.96
N VAL A 273 19.66 -8.04 19.08
CA VAL A 273 18.35 -8.71 19.13
C VAL A 273 17.23 -7.70 19.38
N PHE A 274 16.08 -7.95 18.75
CA PHE A 274 14.86 -7.16 18.90
C PHE A 274 13.81 -7.94 19.69
N LEU A 275 13.36 -7.37 20.80
CA LEU A 275 12.36 -7.96 21.69
C LEU A 275 11.40 -6.89 22.21
N SER A 276 10.20 -7.33 22.59
CA SER A 276 9.18 -6.43 23.14
C SER A 276 9.55 -6.00 24.56
N VAL A 277 9.75 -4.70 24.73
CA VAL A 277 9.89 -4.03 26.03
C VAL A 277 9.04 -2.76 26.02
N PRO A 278 8.63 -2.23 27.19
CA PRO A 278 7.80 -1.04 27.22
C PRO A 278 8.58 0.17 26.67
N CYS A 279 8.04 0.77 25.61
CA CYS A 279 8.66 1.88 24.89
C CYS A 279 7.71 3.08 24.83
N VAL A 280 8.26 4.28 25.01
CA VAL A 280 7.53 5.53 24.79
C VAL A 280 7.46 5.80 23.29
N LEU A 281 6.24 5.80 22.75
CA LEU A 281 5.96 5.90 21.32
C LEU A 281 5.35 7.26 20.96
N GLY A 282 5.95 7.96 20.00
CA GLY A 282 5.49 9.27 19.51
C GLY A 282 5.79 9.51 18.03
N GLN A 283 5.77 10.77 17.59
CA GLN A 283 5.92 11.12 16.17
C GLN A 283 7.27 10.74 15.54
N ASN A 284 8.29 10.55 16.38
CA ASN A 284 9.63 10.12 16.00
C ASN A 284 9.82 8.59 16.13
N GLY A 285 8.74 7.83 16.37
CA GLY A 285 8.83 6.43 16.73
C GLY A 285 9.15 6.26 18.21
N ILE A 286 10.05 5.34 18.53
CA ILE A 286 10.47 5.06 19.91
C ILE A 286 11.43 6.15 20.36
N SER A 287 11.06 6.94 21.37
CA SER A 287 11.96 7.95 21.94
C SER A 287 12.69 7.44 23.18
N ASP A 288 12.04 6.58 23.97
CA ASP A 288 12.56 6.12 25.26
C ASP A 288 12.18 4.65 25.47
N VAL A 289 13.06 3.90 26.13
CA VAL A 289 12.82 2.51 26.55
C VAL A 289 12.75 2.48 28.07
N VAL A 290 11.65 1.94 28.62
CA VAL A 290 11.46 1.80 30.06
C VAL A 290 12.27 0.60 30.55
N LYS A 291 13.21 0.85 31.47
CA LYS A 291 13.97 -0.21 32.15
C LYS A 291 13.11 -0.77 33.27
N VAL A 292 12.51 -1.93 33.03
CA VAL A 292 11.69 -2.64 34.01
C VAL A 292 12.60 -3.34 35.00
N THR A 293 12.32 -3.22 36.29
CA THR A 293 13.00 -4.05 37.31
C THR A 293 12.43 -5.45 37.24
N LEU A 294 13.22 -6.39 36.72
CA LEU A 294 12.84 -7.80 36.60
C LEU A 294 13.39 -8.60 37.77
N THR A 295 12.66 -9.64 38.17
CA THR A 295 13.20 -10.68 39.03
C THR A 295 14.28 -11.48 38.29
N SER A 296 15.14 -12.18 39.02
CA SER A 296 16.19 -13.02 38.41
C SER A 296 15.63 -14.11 37.49
N GLU A 297 14.43 -14.63 37.79
CA GLU A 297 13.76 -15.60 36.91
C GLU A 297 13.26 -14.95 35.62
N GLU A 298 12.59 -13.80 35.70
CA GLU A 298 12.09 -13.08 34.53
C GLU A 298 13.24 -12.61 33.62
N GLU A 299 14.33 -12.12 34.21
CA GLU A 299 15.53 -11.73 33.47
C GLU A 299 16.15 -12.94 32.76
N ALA A 300 16.22 -14.10 33.42
CA ALA A 300 16.70 -15.34 32.80
C ALA A 300 15.79 -15.81 31.65
N ARG A 301 14.46 -15.70 31.80
CA ARG A 301 13.50 -15.99 30.73
C ARG A 301 13.63 -15.03 29.55
N LEU A 302 13.84 -13.75 29.82
CA LEU A 302 14.06 -12.74 28.78
C LEU A 302 15.35 -13.01 28.00
N LYS A 303 16.45 -13.33 28.70
CA LYS A 303 17.71 -13.75 28.08
C LYS A 303 17.52 -15.00 27.22
N LYS A 304 16.82 -16.02 27.71
CA LYS A 304 16.51 -17.23 26.95
C LYS A 304 15.73 -16.92 25.66
N SER A 305 14.76 -16.01 25.72
CA SER A 305 14.06 -15.54 24.52
C SER A 305 15.00 -14.81 23.56
N ALA A 306 15.90 -13.98 24.07
CA ALA A 306 16.89 -13.28 23.26
C ALA A 306 17.85 -14.26 22.56
N ASP A 307 18.36 -15.26 23.29
CA ASP A 307 19.22 -16.31 22.74
C ASP A 307 18.51 -17.12 21.65
N THR A 308 17.23 -17.43 21.87
CA THR A 308 16.40 -18.16 20.89
C THR A 308 16.26 -17.35 19.60
N LEU A 309 15.92 -16.07 19.70
CA LEU A 309 15.82 -15.20 18.52
C LEU A 309 17.17 -15.00 17.84
N TRP A 310 18.24 -14.80 18.61
CA TRP A 310 19.59 -14.64 18.07
C TRP A 310 20.06 -15.87 17.31
N SER A 311 19.74 -17.07 17.82
CA SER A 311 20.10 -18.32 17.16
C SER A 311 19.53 -18.45 15.75
N ILE A 312 18.33 -17.88 15.52
CA ILE A 312 17.71 -17.82 14.19
C ILE A 312 18.27 -16.63 13.40
N GLN A 313 18.39 -15.46 14.03
CA GLN A 313 18.79 -14.21 13.38
C GLN A 313 20.20 -14.28 12.78
N LYS A 314 21.14 -14.96 13.46
CA LYS A 314 22.52 -15.15 12.98
C LYS A 314 22.62 -16.03 11.73
N GLU A 315 21.60 -16.83 11.45
CA GLU A 315 21.55 -17.74 10.29
C GLU A 315 20.89 -17.08 9.06
N LEU A 316 20.32 -15.87 9.22
CA LEU A 316 19.63 -15.17 8.15
C LEU A 316 20.61 -14.63 7.10
N GLN A 317 20.25 -14.83 5.83
CA GLN A 317 21.02 -14.32 4.69
C GLN A 317 20.32 -13.09 4.10
N PHE A 318 20.98 -11.94 4.22
CA PHE A 318 20.53 -10.64 3.70
C PHE A 318 20.98 -10.36 2.26
#